data_AF-A0A059AYR7-F1
#
_entry.id   AF-A0A059AYR7-F1
#
_cell.length_a   1.000
_cell.length_b   1.000
_cell.length_c   1.000
_cell.angle_alpha   90.00
_cell.angle_beta   90.00
_cell.angle_gamma   90.00
#
_symmetry.space_group_name_H-M   'P 1'
#
loop_
_entity.id
_entity.type
_entity.pdbx_description
1 polymer ?
#
loop_
_entity_poly.entity_id
_entity_poly.type
_entity_poly.pdbx_seq_one_letter_code
_entity_poly.pdbx_strand_id
1 'polypeptide(L)'
;MLSIKDISPAAQNNITTQFILLDKGRFWGEECDLFKPGDIIRLTNGIFSYNRNHLLLRAGKRGNIEKAGEFTMTYVETRNISEMQWVPDPNNSKKYVQEAVISPYSRIFPPML
;
A
#
# COMPACT_ATOMS: atom_id res chain seq x y z
N MET A 1 -7.10 -5.60 12.80
CA MET A 1 -6.39 -4.33 12.53
C MET A 1 -4.92 -4.67 12.30
N LEU A 2 -4.43 -4.62 11.05
CA LEU A 2 -2.99 -4.83 10.79
C LEU A 2 -2.22 -3.66 11.42
N SER A 3 -1.23 -3.95 12.26
CA SER A 3 -0.37 -2.91 12.83
C SER A 3 0.58 -2.42 11.75
N ILE A 4 0.76 -1.10 11.63
CA ILE A 4 1.67 -0.49 10.62
C ILE A 4 3.11 -1.03 10.75
N LYS A 5 3.49 -1.52 11.94
CA LYS A 5 4.80 -2.15 12.21
C LYS A 5 4.96 -3.53 11.55
N ASP A 6 3.88 -4.14 11.07
CA ASP A 6 3.89 -5.44 10.41
C ASP A 6 4.12 -5.32 8.89
N ILE A 7 4.07 -4.09 8.35
CA ILE A 7 4.38 -3.81 6.95
C ILE A 7 5.89 -3.63 6.80
N SER A 8 6.66 -4.71 7.03
CA SER A 8 8.09 -4.69 6.74
C SER A 8 8.29 -4.71 5.20
N PRO A 9 8.96 -3.71 4.61
CA PRO A 9 9.27 -3.67 3.17
C PRO A 9 10.19 -4.82 2.70
N ALA A 10 10.76 -5.58 3.62
CA ALA A 10 11.69 -6.66 3.33
C ALA A 10 10.96 -7.98 3.05
N ALA A 11 10.65 -8.21 1.76
CA ALA A 11 10.61 -9.54 1.13
C ALA A 11 9.60 -10.59 1.65
N GLN A 12 8.59 -10.24 2.45
CA GLN A 12 7.52 -11.19 2.75
C GLN A 12 6.51 -11.26 1.59
N ASN A 13 6.58 -12.35 0.83
CA ASN A 13 5.76 -12.60 -0.36
C ASN A 13 4.32 -13.08 -0.09
N ASN A 14 3.76 -12.75 1.08
CA ASN A 14 2.54 -13.39 1.58
C ASN A 14 1.51 -12.38 2.11
N ILE A 15 1.37 -11.21 1.47
CA ILE A 15 0.37 -10.23 1.88
C ILE A 15 -0.98 -10.62 1.28
N THR A 16 -1.96 -10.84 2.15
CA THR A 16 -3.36 -10.95 1.76
C THR A 16 -4.10 -9.75 2.30
N THR A 17 -4.67 -8.94 1.42
CA THR A 17 -5.33 -7.69 1.79
C THR A 17 -6.50 -7.38 0.86
N GLN A 18 -7.42 -6.54 1.34
CA GLN A 18 -8.49 -5.94 0.53
C GLN A 18 -8.32 -4.43 0.55
N PHE A 19 -8.58 -3.79 -0.59
CA PHE A 19 -8.54 -2.33 -0.70
C PHE A 19 -9.61 -1.85 -1.68
N ILE A 20 -10.15 -0.66 -1.42
CA ILE A 20 -11.04 0.03 -2.35
C ILE A 20 -10.21 0.77 -3.40
N LEU A 21 -10.59 0.63 -4.67
CA LEU A 21 -9.99 1.35 -5.78
C LEU A 21 -10.64 2.73 -5.89
N LEU A 22 -9.89 3.81 -5.67
CA LEU A 22 -10.44 5.18 -5.76
C LEU A 22 -10.25 5.81 -7.14
N ASP A 23 -9.21 5.42 -7.87
CA ASP A 23 -8.91 5.86 -9.23
C ASP A 23 -8.29 4.70 -10.02
N LYS A 24 -8.15 4.81 -11.34
CA LYS A 24 -7.48 3.80 -12.18
C LYS A 24 -6.07 3.52 -11.66
N GLY A 25 -5.93 2.37 -11.01
CA GLY A 25 -4.63 1.86 -10.58
C GLY A 25 -3.74 1.55 -11.78
N ARG A 26 -2.43 1.62 -11.57
CA ARG A 26 -1.44 1.12 -12.55
C ARG A 26 -1.33 -0.39 -12.44
N PHE A 27 -2.36 -1.06 -12.93
CA PHE A 27 -2.36 -2.50 -13.06
C PHE A 27 -1.77 -2.91 -14.40
N TRP A 28 -1.37 -4.18 -14.51
CA TRP A 28 -0.81 -4.75 -15.73
C TRP A 28 -1.62 -6.00 -16.08
N GLY A 29 -2.04 -6.11 -17.34
CA GLY A 29 -2.85 -7.22 -17.85
C GLY A 29 -4.30 -6.81 -18.13
N GLU A 30 -4.87 -7.40 -19.17
CA GLU A 30 -6.21 -7.06 -19.70
C GLU A 30 -7.33 -7.25 -18.67
N GLU A 31 -7.19 -8.23 -17.77
CA GLU A 31 -8.15 -8.46 -16.68
C GLU A 31 -8.26 -7.27 -15.73
N CYS A 32 -7.20 -6.46 -15.62
CA CYS A 32 -7.20 -5.31 -14.73
C CYS A 32 -7.92 -4.10 -15.30
N ASP A 33 -8.14 -4.05 -16.62
CA ASP A 33 -8.94 -3.00 -17.27
C ASP A 33 -10.42 -3.09 -16.91
N LEU A 34 -10.84 -4.23 -16.35
CA LEU A 34 -12.20 -4.47 -15.88
C LEU A 34 -12.49 -3.79 -14.54
N PHE A 35 -11.46 -3.49 -13.73
CA PHE A 35 -11.64 -2.84 -12.44
C PHE A 35 -12.01 -1.37 -12.59
N LYS A 36 -12.96 -0.93 -11.78
CA LYS A 36 -13.48 0.44 -11.78
C LYS A 36 -13.29 1.09 -10.41
N PRO A 37 -13.13 2.42 -10.35
CA PRO A 37 -13.26 3.15 -9.10
C PRO A 37 -14.53 2.73 -8.34
N GLY A 38 -14.41 2.48 -7.04
CA GLY A 38 -15.46 1.94 -6.17
C GLY A 38 -15.39 0.43 -5.96
N ASP A 39 -14.66 -0.32 -6.81
CA ASP A 39 -14.45 -1.75 -6.62
C ASP A 39 -13.59 -2.03 -5.38
N ILE A 40 -13.97 -3.05 -4.62
CA ILE A 40 -13.17 -3.62 -3.55
C ILE A 40 -12.38 -4.79 -4.16
N ILE A 41 -11.06 -4.67 -4.15
CA ILE A 41 -10.15 -5.65 -4.75
C ILE A 41 -9.51 -6.45 -3.62
N ARG A 42 -9.54 -7.79 -3.74
CA ARG A 42 -8.77 -8.69 -2.89
C ARG A 42 -7.46 -9.03 -3.59
N LEU A 43 -6.35 -8.71 -2.96
CA LEU A 43 -5.01 -9.15 -3.36
C LEU A 43 -4.56 -10.27 -2.43
N THR A 44 -4.17 -11.41 -3.01
CA THR A 44 -3.55 -12.53 -2.31
C THR A 44 -2.12 -12.72 -2.80
N ASN A 45 -1.22 -13.17 -1.90
CA ASN A 45 0.21 -13.30 -2.18
C ASN A 45 0.83 -12.02 -2.80
N GLY A 46 0.36 -10.88 -2.32
CA GLY A 46 0.91 -9.58 -2.65
C GLY A 46 2.30 -9.38 -2.06
N ILE A 47 3.01 -8.42 -2.65
CA ILE A 47 4.35 -8.01 -2.23
C ILE A 47 4.39 -6.49 -2.06
N PHE A 48 5.17 -6.02 -1.09
CA PHE A 48 5.64 -4.64 -1.10
C PHE A 48 6.97 -4.56 -1.84
N SER A 49 7.18 -3.44 -2.51
CA SER A 49 8.40 -3.15 -3.25
C SER A 49 8.73 -1.68 -3.12
N TYR A 50 10.02 -1.34 -3.08
CA TYR A 50 10.45 0.04 -2.99
C TYR A 50 10.95 0.51 -4.36
N ASN A 51 10.40 1.61 -4.87
CA ASN A 51 10.82 2.19 -6.15
C ASN A 51 10.88 3.72 -6.05
N ARG A 52 12.05 4.31 -6.34
CA ARG A 52 12.26 5.78 -6.29
C ARG A 52 11.67 6.43 -5.03
N ASN A 53 11.94 5.86 -3.86
CA ASN A 53 11.42 6.31 -2.56
C ASN A 53 9.92 6.10 -2.30
N HIS A 54 9.24 5.32 -3.14
CA HIS A 54 7.84 4.96 -2.92
C HIS A 54 7.69 3.48 -2.57
N LEU A 55 7.01 3.20 -1.46
CA LEU A 55 6.58 1.84 -1.11
C LEU A 55 5.32 1.50 -1.92
N LEU A 56 5.40 0.46 -2.75
CA LEU A 56 4.35 0.07 -3.68
C LEU A 56 3.86 -1.33 -3.36
N LEU A 57 2.54 -1.48 -3.21
CA LEU A 57 1.87 -2.78 -3.15
C LEU A 57 1.69 -3.32 -4.57
N ARG A 58 2.06 -4.59 -4.79
CA ARG A 58 2.00 -5.24 -6.10
C ARG A 58 1.53 -6.68 -5.98
N ALA A 59 0.93 -7.20 -7.04
CA ALA A 59 0.81 -8.65 -7.21
C ALA A 59 2.19 -9.21 -7.62
N GLY A 60 2.74 -10.14 -6.82
CA GLY A 60 3.96 -10.86 -7.19
C GLY A 60 3.69 -11.93 -8.25
N LYS A 61 4.70 -12.74 -8.59
CA LYS A 61 4.57 -13.85 -9.57
C LYS A 61 3.45 -14.85 -9.22
N ARG A 62 3.18 -15.04 -7.93
CA ARG A 62 2.11 -15.91 -7.40
C ARG A 62 0.93 -15.11 -6.85
N GLY A 63 0.94 -13.80 -7.07
CA GLY A 63 -0.09 -12.88 -6.63
C GLY A 63 -1.34 -13.06 -7.48
N ASN A 64 -2.50 -12.95 -6.86
CA ASN A 64 -3.78 -12.95 -7.55
C ASN A 64 -4.60 -11.75 -7.05
N ILE A 65 -5.27 -11.08 -7.98
CA ILE A 65 -6.22 -10.01 -7.71
C ILE A 65 -7.59 -10.41 -8.24
N GLU A 66 -8.62 -10.12 -7.47
CA GLU A 66 -10.01 -10.35 -7.85
C GLU A 66 -10.92 -9.27 -7.26
N LYS A 67 -12.07 -9.08 -7.87
CA LYS A 67 -13.11 -8.23 -7.32
C LYS A 67 -13.83 -8.97 -6.20
N ALA A 68 -13.81 -8.40 -5.01
CA ALA A 68 -14.45 -8.94 -3.81
C ALA A 68 -15.78 -8.25 -3.45
N GLY A 69 -16.02 -7.05 -3.98
CA GLY A 69 -17.24 -6.28 -3.73
C GLY A 69 -17.17 -4.87 -4.29
N GLU A 70 -18.08 -4.00 -3.85
CA GLU A 70 -18.19 -2.60 -4.30
C GLU A 70 -18.68 -1.67 -3.17
N PHE A 71 -18.26 -0.41 -3.22
CA PHE A 71 -18.84 0.81 -2.59
C PHE A 71 -18.96 0.88 -1.06
N THR A 72 -18.82 -0.22 -0.32
CA THR A 72 -19.11 -0.30 1.13
C THR A 72 -17.85 -0.47 1.99
N MET A 73 -16.77 0.23 1.65
CA MET A 73 -15.52 0.21 2.42
C MET A 73 -15.10 1.62 2.83
N THR A 74 -14.93 1.85 4.13
CA THR A 74 -14.37 3.09 4.66
C THR A 74 -12.88 3.16 4.36
N TYR A 75 -12.40 4.33 3.93
CA TYR A 75 -10.99 4.56 3.62
C TYR A 75 -10.48 5.88 4.21
N VAL A 76 -9.16 6.02 4.27
CA VAL A 76 -8.47 7.26 4.65
C VAL A 76 -7.40 7.54 3.60
N GLU A 77 -7.51 8.66 2.90
CA GLU A 77 -6.50 9.11 1.93
C GLU A 77 -5.25 9.65 2.64
N THR A 78 -5.46 10.45 3.69
CA THR A 78 -4.38 11.12 4.42
C THR A 78 -3.79 10.22 5.48
N ARG A 79 -2.89 9.36 4.99
CA ARG A 79 -1.49 9.19 5.39
C ARG A 79 -0.91 8.26 4.33
N ASN A 80 -0.56 8.77 3.14
CA ASN A 80 -0.17 7.90 2.02
C ASN A 80 1.11 7.14 2.36
N ILE A 81 0.99 5.82 2.55
CA ILE A 81 2.10 4.90 2.89
C ILE A 81 3.19 4.92 1.81
N SER A 82 2.81 5.17 0.55
CA SER A 82 3.73 5.25 -0.58
C SER A 82 4.58 6.53 -0.55
N GLU A 83 4.27 7.51 0.29
CA GLU A 83 4.98 8.80 0.41
C GLU A 83 5.72 8.95 1.74
N MET A 84 5.81 7.86 2.50
CA MET A 84 6.58 7.82 3.75
C MET A 84 8.03 7.48 3.47
N GLN A 85 8.91 8.13 4.22
CA GLN A 85 10.32 7.74 4.29
C GLN A 85 10.48 6.58 5.26
N TRP A 86 10.91 5.44 4.72
CA TRP A 86 11.19 4.22 5.45
C TRP A 86 12.69 4.03 5.61
N VAL A 87 13.17 3.85 6.85
CA VAL A 87 14.58 3.60 7.16
C VAL A 87 14.75 2.29 7.92
N PRO A 88 15.90 1.60 7.83
CA PRO A 88 16.17 0.44 8.65
C PRO A 88 16.02 0.77 10.14
N ASP A 89 15.38 -0.11 10.90
CA ASP A 89 15.26 0.03 12.35
C ASP A 89 16.68 -0.02 12.97
N PRO A 90 17.09 0.99 13.76
CA PRO A 90 18.41 1.02 14.37
C PRO A 90 18.67 -0.18 15.30
N ASN A 91 17.61 -0.78 15.85
CA ASN A 91 17.71 -1.96 16.72
C ASN A 91 17.58 -3.28 15.95
N ASN A 92 17.09 -3.26 14.71
CA ASN A 92 16.89 -4.45 13.90
C ASN A 92 16.90 -4.12 12.40
N SER A 93 18.06 -4.25 11.75
CA SER A 93 18.24 -3.95 10.32
C SER A 93 17.37 -4.75 9.34
N LYS A 94 16.68 -5.81 9.79
CA LYS A 94 15.70 -6.56 8.98
C LYS A 94 14.30 -5.93 8.97
N LYS A 95 14.08 -4.90 9.80
CA LYS A 95 12.83 -4.15 9.87
C LYS A 95 13.07 -2.74 9.37
N TYR A 96 12.02 -2.14 8.83
CA TYR A 96 12.02 -0.72 8.54
C TYR A 96 11.01 -0.02 9.44
N VAL A 97 11.36 1.19 9.85
CA VAL A 97 10.50 2.09 10.61
C VAL A 97 10.24 3.34 9.79
N GLN A 98 9.10 3.96 10.04
CA GLN A 98 8.78 5.24 9.44
C GLN A 98 9.57 6.35 10.13
N GLU A 99 10.33 7.12 9.35
CA GLU A 99 11.09 8.27 9.83
C GLU A 99 10.33 9.58 9.60
N ALA A 100 9.85 9.81 8.37
CA ALA A 100 9.24 11.07 7.98
C ALA A 100 8.11 10.88 6.95
N VAL A 101 7.32 11.93 6.74
CA VAL A 101 6.36 12.03 5.63
C VAL A 101 6.87 13.05 4.64
N ILE A 102 7.10 12.63 3.40
CA ILE A 102 7.74 13.45 2.37
C ILE A 102 6.75 14.52 1.86
N SER A 103 5.49 14.13 1.69
CA SER A 103 4.44 14.99 1.14
C SER A 103 3.70 15.79 2.23
N PRO A 104 3.48 17.10 2.03
CA PRO A 104 2.62 17.90 2.91
C PRO A 104 1.17 17.41 2.98
N TYR A 105 0.64 16.87 1.87
CA TYR A 105 -0.72 16.32 1.81
C TYR A 105 -0.89 15.07 2.67
N SER A 106 0.17 14.27 2.78
CA SER A 106 0.15 13.02 3.55
C SER A 106 0.35 13.21 5.05
N ARG A 107 0.46 14.45 5.54
CA ARG A 107 0.61 14.73 6.97
C ARG A 107 -0.76 14.72 7.65
N ILE A 108 -0.86 13.99 8.74
CA ILE A 108 -2.05 14.00 9.61
C ILE A 108 -2.25 15.40 10.22
N PHE A 109 -1.14 16.11 10.46
CA PHE A 109 -1.15 17.48 10.95
C PHE A 109 -0.27 18.35 10.04
N PRO A 110 -0.82 19.34 9.32
CA PRO A 110 0.01 20.32 8.65
C PRO A 110 0.85 21.08 9.69
N PRO A 111 2.06 21.53 9.36
CA PRO A 111 2.84 22.37 10.25
C PRO A 111 2.04 23.64 10.53
N MET A 112 1.90 24.01 11.81
CA MET A 112 1.32 25.30 12.17
C MET A 112 2.25 26.39 11.61
N LEU A 113 1.67 27.35 10.88
CA LEU A 113 2.39 28.55 10.41
C LEU A 113 2.91 29.37 11.58
#